data_AF-A0A0D3EC59-F1
#
_entry.id   AF-A0A0D3EC59-F1
#
_cell.length_a   1.000
_cell.length_b   1.000
_cell.length_c   1.000
_cell.angle_alpha   90.00
_cell.angle_beta   90.00
_cell.angle_gamma   90.00
#
_symmetry.space_group_name_H-M   'P 1'
#
loop_
_entity.id
_entity.type
_entity.pdbx_description
1 polymer ?
#
loop_
_entity_poly.entity_id
_entity_poly.type
_entity_poly.pdbx_seq_one_letter_code
_entity_poly.pdbx_strand_id
1 'polypeptide(L)' 'MATSYTLLADLRVGRCSNTAKVHLLRVWEARNINKGGELMSVDMLLIDENMYELFIELTIQLRKWG' A
#
# COMPACT_ATOMS: atom_id res chain seq x y z
N MET A 1 -9.19 0.40 -22.58
CA MET A 1 -8.93 1.40 -21.52
C MET A 1 -7.46 1.33 -21.17
N ALA A 2 -6.71 2.39 -21.42
CA ALA A 2 -5.32 2.44 -20.95
C ALA A 2 -5.35 2.55 -19.42
N THR A 3 -4.79 1.57 -18.72
CA THR A 3 -4.55 1.70 -17.28
C THR A 3 -3.42 2.70 -17.10
N SER A 4 -3.77 3.97 -16.88
CA SER A 4 -2.80 5.00 -16.51
C SER A 4 -2.31 4.71 -15.10
N TYR A 5 -1.05 4.33 -14.98
CA TYR A 5 -0.42 4.18 -13.67
C TYR A 5 -0.06 5.56 -13.12
N THR A 6 -0.40 5.79 -11.86
CA THR A 6 -0.03 7.02 -11.14
C THR A 6 1.29 6.80 -10.42
N LEU A 7 2.23 7.73 -10.56
CA LEU A 7 3.48 7.72 -9.80
C LEU A 7 3.19 7.94 -8.31
N LEU A 8 4.07 7.45 -7.44
CA LEU A 8 3.90 7.62 -5.98
C LEU A 8 3.83 9.09 -5.56
N ALA A 9 4.57 9.97 -6.23
CA ALA A 9 4.57 11.41 -5.96
C ALA A 9 3.24 12.11 -6.29
N ASP A 10 2.42 11.52 -7.17
CA ASP A 10 1.12 12.09 -7.57
C ASP A 10 -0.04 11.53 -6.70
N LEU A 11 0.27 10.70 -5.71
CA LEU A 11 -0.75 10.15 -4.83
C LEU A 11 -1.41 11.26 -4.01
N ARG A 12 -2.72 11.39 -4.19
CA ARG A 12 -3.55 12.32 -3.42
C ARG A 12 -3.76 11.79 -2.00
N VAL A 13 -3.52 12.65 -1.01
CA VAL A 13 -3.84 12.39 0.40
C VAL A 13 -5.36 12.35 0.58
N GLY A 14 -5.88 11.31 1.24
CA GLY A 14 -7.29 11.15 1.57
C GLY A 14 -7.90 9.83 1.07
N ARG A 15 -9.23 9.76 0.99
CA ARG A 15 -9.93 8.60 0.42
C ARG A 15 -9.88 8.66 -1.10
N CYS A 16 -8.85 8.07 -1.69
CA CYS A 16 -8.68 7.96 -3.14
C CYS A 16 -8.35 6.50 -3.51
N SER A 17 -8.73 6.10 -4.72
CA SER A 17 -8.38 4.78 -5.26
C SER A 17 -7.46 4.99 -6.46
N ASN A 18 -6.16 4.79 -6.25
CA ASN A 18 -5.14 4.97 -7.27
C ASN A 18 -4.52 3.62 -7.65
N THR A 19 -4.06 3.50 -8.89
CA THR A 19 -3.34 2.32 -9.36
C THR A 19 -1.92 2.75 -9.68
N ALA A 20 -0.95 2.30 -8.88
CA ALA A 20 0.46 2.60 -9.05
C ALA A 20 1.24 1.32 -9.35
N LYS A 21 2.28 1.43 -10.17
CA LYS A 21 3.31 0.39 -10.29
C LYS A 21 4.39 0.70 -9.28
N VAL A 22 4.71 -0.28 -8.44
CA VAL A 22 5.69 -0.11 -7.38
C VAL A 22 6.52 -1.38 -7.23
N HIS A 23 7.77 -1.20 -6.87
CA HIS A 23 8.67 -2.23 -6.39
C HIS A 23 8.57 -2.28 -4.85
N LEU A 24 8.24 -3.46 -4.33
CA LEU A 24 8.22 -3.70 -2.89
C LEU A 24 9.65 -3.92 -2.40
N LEU A 25 10.16 -3.00 -1.59
CA LEU A 25 11.50 -3.10 -1.03
C LEU A 25 11.54 -3.94 0.25
N ARG A 26 10.59 -3.69 1.15
CA ARG A 26 10.58 -4.31 2.48
C ARG A 26 9.16 -4.40 3.01
N VAL A 27 8.85 -5.55 3.61
CA VAL A 27 7.66 -5.76 4.41
C VAL A 27 8.13 -5.90 5.85
N TRP A 28 7.51 -5.16 6.76
CA TRP A 28 7.69 -5.40 8.18
C TRP A 28 6.66 -6.41 8.67
N GLU A 29 7.04 -7.13 9.72
CA GLU A 29 6.14 -8.08 10.36
C GLU A 29 4.86 -7.36 10.80
N ALA A 30 3.74 -8.03 10.60
CA ALA A 30 2.44 -7.48 10.90
C ALA A 30 2.26 -7.35 12.42
N ARG A 31 2.39 -6.12 12.92
CA ARG A 31 2.33 -5.83 14.36
C ARG A 31 0.93 -5.57 14.86
N ASN A 32 -0.01 -5.33 13.95
CA ASN A 32 -1.38 -5.03 14.29
C ASN A 32 -2.24 -6.27 14.01
N ILE A 33 -2.40 -7.09 15.03
CA ILE A 33 -3.25 -8.29 15.00
C ILE A 33 -4.38 -8.04 16.00
N ASN A 34 -5.63 -8.21 15.59
CA ASN A 34 -6.76 -8.02 16.48
C ASN A 34 -6.81 -9.13 17.55
N LYS A 35 -7.66 -8.95 18.56
CA LYS A 35 -7.84 -9.95 19.65
C LYS A 35 -8.33 -11.33 19.16
N GLY A 36 -8.83 -11.44 17.93
CA GLY A 36 -9.24 -12.66 17.25
C GLY A 36 -8.17 -13.27 16.34
N GLY A 37 -6.94 -12.73 16.32
CA GLY A 37 -5.85 -13.23 15.48
C GLY A 37 -5.89 -12.75 14.03
N GLU A 38 -6.78 -11.81 13.68
CA GLU A 38 -6.88 -11.28 12.33
C GLU A 38 -5.87 -10.15 12.10
N LEU A 39 -5.20 -10.19 10.96
CA LEU A 39 -4.25 -9.17 10.54
C LEU A 39 -4.95 -7.85 10.24
N MET A 40 -4.64 -6.80 11.00
CA MET A 40 -5.26 -5.49 10.85
C MET A 40 -4.44 -4.52 10.00
N SER A 41 -3.10 -4.55 10.08
CA SER A 41 -2.24 -3.73 9.24
C SER A 41 -0.86 -4.35 9.07
N VAL A 42 -0.22 -4.01 7.95
CA VAL A 42 1.17 -4.35 7.64
C VAL A 42 1.86 -3.08 7.15
N ASP A 43 3.04 -2.83 7.68
CA ASP A 43 3.93 -1.77 7.21
C ASP A 43 4.74 -2.27 6.01
N MET A 44 4.70 -1.51 4.91
CA MET A 44 5.47 -1.81 3.71
C MET A 44 6.22 -0.57 3.21
N LEU A 45 7.44 -0.79 2.71
CA LEU A 45 8.22 0.20 1.98
C LEU A 45 8.14 -0.10 0.49
N LEU A 46 7.59 0.86 -0.24
CA LEU A 46 7.40 0.79 -1.69
C LEU A 46 8.27 1.86 -2.36
N ILE A 47 8.81 1.51 -3.52
CA ILE A 47 9.54 2.42 -4.41
C ILE A 47 8.88 2.39 -5.79
N ASP A 48 8.81 3.53 -6.45
CA ASP A 48 8.37 3.66 -7.84
C ASP A 48 9.56 3.90 -8.78
N GLU A 49 9.34 3.87 -10.10
CA GLU A 49 10.36 4.11 -11.13
C GLU A 49 11.16 5.40 -10.90
N ASN A 50 10.55 6.42 -10.28
CA ASN A 50 11.22 7.68 -9.99
C ASN A 50 11.98 7.69 -8.63
N MET A 51 12.21 6.52 -8.04
CA MET A 51 12.96 6.30 -6.79
C MET A 51 12.39 7.00 -5.54
N TYR A 52 11.10 7.38 -5.57
CA TYR A 52 10.43 7.92 -4.38
C TYR A 52 10.15 6.80 -3.39
N GLU A 53 10.70 6.93 -2.18
CA GLU A 53 10.41 6.05 -1.05
C GLU A 53 9.10 6.47 -0.40
N LEU A 54 8.09 5.60 -0.44
CA LEU A 54 6.85 5.82 0.28
C LEU A 54 6.68 4.73 1.36
N PHE A 55 6.66 5.17 2.61
CA PHE A 55 6.25 4.34 3.73
C PHE A 55 4.72 4.34 3.78
N ILE A 56 4.11 3.18 3.52
CA ILE A 56 2.67 3.03 3.64
C ILE A 56 2.39 2.03 4.75
N GLU A 57 1.75 2.52 5.82
CA GLU A 57 1.05 1.64 6.75
C GLU A 57 -0.27 1.25 6.06
N LEU A 58 -0.25 0.12 5.35
CA LEU A 58 -1.47 -0.39 4.74
C LEU A 58 -2.29 -1.01 5.86
N THR A 59 -3.27 -0.26 6.39
CA THR A 59 -4.38 -0.86 7.12
C THR A 59 -5.02 -1.85 6.16
N ILE A 60 -5.04 -3.13 6.54
CA ILE A 60 -5.65 -4.22 5.79
C ILE A 60 -7.17 -4.01 5.87
N GLN A 61 -7.64 -3.03 5.12
CA GLN A 61 -8.82 -3.18 4.31
C GLN A 61 -8.34 -3.64 2.93
N LEU A 62 -7.49 -4.69 2.88
CA LEU A 62 -7.49 -5.58 1.72
C LEU A 62 -8.89 -6.14 1.69
N ARG A 63 -9.78 -5.37 1.05
CA ARG A 63 -11.09 -5.76 0.53
C ARG A 63 -11.00 -7.25 0.30
N LYS A 64 -11.72 -8.03 1.12
CA LYS A 64 -12.06 -9.41 0.79
C LYS A 64 -12.47 -9.36 -0.68
N TRP A 65 -11.59 -9.82 -1.57
CA TRP A 65 -11.96 -10.07 -2.95
C TRP A 65 -12.88 -11.28 -2.87
N GLY A 66 -14.17 -11.00 -2.73
CA GLY A 66 -15.22 -11.90 -3.19
C GLY A 66 -15.33 -11.80 -4.71
#